data_AF-A0A183EAB8-F1
#
_entry.id   AF-A0A183EAB8-F1
#
_cell.length_a   1.000
_cell.length_b   1.000
_cell.length_c   1.000
_cell.angle_alpha   90.00
_cell.angle_beta   90.00
_cell.angle_gamma   90.00
#
_symmetry.space_group_name_H-M   'P 1'
#
loop_
_entity.id
_entity.type
_entity.pdbx_description
1 polymer ?
#
loop_
_entity_poly.entity_id
_entity_poly.type
_entity_poly.pdbx_seq_one_letter_code
_entity_poly.pdbx_strand_id
1 'polypeptide(L)'
;DNTEGINCNKCIFGFHRKRGKSWSDKDVCWPCECDPVKHTGACDDETGHCECLPKFIGINCDRCAPGYYSPPECKPCDCSVDGTLDRTCLVLYS
;
A
#
# COMPACT_ATOMS: atom_id res chain seq x y z
N ASP A 1 10.62 3.84 20.89
CA ASP A 1 10.85 4.18 19.47
C ASP A 1 10.26 3.20 18.44
N ASN A 2 9.52 2.15 18.83
CA ASN A 2 8.91 1.17 17.91
C ASN A 2 9.91 0.51 16.93
N THR A 3 11.11 0.23 17.42
CA THR A 3 12.20 -0.39 16.66
C THR A 3 12.37 -1.87 17.00
N GLU A 4 12.87 -2.65 16.06
CA GLU A 4 13.25 -4.06 16.18
C GLU A 4 14.53 -4.37 15.39
N GLY A 5 14.93 -5.64 15.36
CA GLY A 5 16.11 -6.10 14.62
C GLY A 5 17.42 -5.98 15.41
N ILE A 6 18.50 -6.45 14.80
CA ILE A 6 19.83 -6.42 15.40
C ILE A 6 20.31 -4.96 15.39
N ASN A 7 20.55 -4.39 16.57
CA ASN A 7 20.84 -2.97 16.78
C ASN A 7 19.64 -2.02 16.57
N CYS A 8 18.40 -2.50 16.69
CA CYS A 8 17.21 -1.64 16.61
C CYS A 8 17.14 -0.83 15.30
N ASN A 9 17.60 -1.43 14.20
CA ASN A 9 17.81 -0.79 12.90
C ASN A 9 16.64 -0.99 11.92
N LYS A 10 15.48 -1.32 12.47
CA LYS A 10 14.25 -1.57 11.72
C LYS A 10 13.06 -1.11 12.56
N CYS A 11 11.96 -0.76 11.94
CA CYS A 11 10.71 -0.53 12.64
C CYS A 11 9.95 -1.85 12.84
N ILE A 12 9.19 -1.94 13.93
CA ILE A 12 8.28 -3.08 14.15
C ILE A 12 7.17 -3.09 13.10
N PHE A 13 6.52 -4.24 12.93
CA PHE A 13 5.37 -4.38 12.03
C PHE A 13 4.32 -3.27 12.23
N GLY A 14 3.87 -2.68 11.12
CA GLY A 14 2.91 -1.57 11.10
C GLY A 14 3.56 -0.18 11.30
N PHE A 15 4.88 -0.09 11.33
CA PHE A 15 5.62 1.17 11.41
C PHE A 15 6.71 1.25 10.34
N HIS A 16 7.11 2.48 10.00
CA HIS A 16 8.21 2.78 9.09
C HIS A 16 9.08 3.91 9.63
N ARG A 17 10.30 4.03 9.14
CA ARG A 17 11.23 5.10 9.49
C ARG A 17 10.76 6.43 8.92
N LYS A 18 10.75 7.45 9.76
CA LYS A 18 10.52 8.82 9.31
C LYS A 18 11.70 9.30 8.47
N ARG A 19 11.40 9.82 7.28
CA ARG A 19 12.41 10.37 6.37
C ARG A 19 13.24 11.45 7.06
N GLY A 20 14.57 11.31 7.00
CA GLY A 20 15.53 12.26 7.57
C GLY A 20 15.87 12.04 9.05
N LYS A 21 15.36 10.98 9.70
CA LYS A 21 15.72 10.61 11.08
C LYS A 21 16.82 9.55 11.12
N SER A 22 17.79 9.73 12.00
CA SER A 22 18.78 8.69 12.32
C SER A 22 18.17 7.59 13.18
N TRP A 23 18.68 6.36 13.08
CA TRP A 23 18.28 5.25 13.97
C TRP A 23 18.59 5.49 15.45
N SER A 24 19.46 6.47 15.75
CA SER A 24 19.73 6.92 17.11
C SER A 24 18.78 8.03 17.61
N ASP A 25 17.94 8.58 16.73
CA ASP A 25 16.97 9.61 17.11
C ASP A 25 15.76 8.99 17.83
N LYS A 26 15.15 9.76 18.73
CA LYS A 26 13.84 9.43 19.30
C LYS A 26 12.75 9.57 18.23
N ASP A 27 11.66 8.81 18.42
CA ASP A 27 10.48 8.84 17.55
C ASP A 27 10.80 8.58 16.07
N VAL A 28 11.79 7.70 15.83
CA VAL A 28 12.26 7.33 14.49
C VAL A 28 11.22 6.54 13.69
N CYS A 29 10.39 5.72 14.35
CA CYS A 29 9.38 4.90 13.69
C CYS A 29 7.97 5.48 13.86
N TRP A 30 7.30 5.69 12.74
CA TRP A 30 5.96 6.26 12.62
C TRP A 30 4.98 5.20 12.09
N PRO A 31 3.71 5.20 12.52
CA PRO A 31 2.74 4.21 12.05
C PRO A 31 2.53 4.34 10.54
N CYS A 32 2.35 3.21 9.86
CA CYS A 32 1.98 3.20 8.46
C CYS A 32 0.62 3.90 8.25
N GLU A 33 0.50 4.72 7.19
CA GLU A 33 -0.74 5.43 6.86
C GLU A 33 -1.52 4.71 5.75
N CYS A 34 -2.06 3.53 6.06
CA CYS A 34 -2.71 2.65 5.08
C CYS A 34 -4.25 2.62 5.22
N ASP A 35 -4.96 2.25 4.14
CA ASP A 35 -6.41 2.01 4.20
C ASP A 35 -6.74 0.75 5.04
N PRO A 36 -7.53 0.86 6.13
CA PRO A 36 -7.60 -0.14 7.21
C PRO A 36 -7.92 -1.58 6.82
N VAL A 37 -8.52 -1.82 5.65
CA VAL A 37 -8.97 -3.16 5.23
C VAL A 37 -8.38 -3.60 3.88
N LYS A 38 -7.50 -2.80 3.27
CA LYS A 38 -7.01 -3.02 1.90
C LYS A 38 -5.51 -3.38 1.82
N HIS A 39 -4.88 -3.67 2.96
CA HIS A 39 -3.46 -3.98 3.06
C HIS A 39 -3.18 -5.23 3.92
N THR A 40 -1.95 -5.74 3.87
CA THR A 40 -1.49 -6.89 4.70
C THR A 40 -1.21 -6.51 6.15
N GLY A 41 -1.01 -5.21 6.42
CA GLY A 41 -0.62 -4.66 7.72
C GLY A 41 0.84 -4.19 7.75
N ALA A 42 1.62 -4.54 6.73
CA ALA A 42 2.97 -4.05 6.53
C ALA A 42 3.00 -2.82 5.62
N CYS A 43 4.05 -2.01 5.80
CA CYS A 43 4.48 -1.03 4.83
C CYS A 43 6.02 -1.07 4.72
N ASP A 44 6.54 -0.53 3.63
CA ASP A 44 7.98 -0.42 3.40
C ASP A 44 8.64 0.46 4.47
N ASP A 45 9.72 -0.06 5.08
CA ASP A 45 10.38 0.55 6.24
C ASP A 45 10.94 1.96 5.96
N GLU A 46 11.19 2.34 4.71
CA GLU A 46 11.84 3.62 4.36
C GLU A 46 10.87 4.62 3.75
N THR A 47 9.92 4.14 2.94
CA THR A 47 8.97 4.97 2.21
C THR A 47 7.60 5.05 2.87
N GLY A 48 7.27 4.10 3.74
CA GLY A 48 5.92 3.96 4.30
C GLY A 48 4.88 3.46 3.29
N HIS A 49 5.30 3.03 2.09
CA HIS A 49 4.38 2.49 1.08
C HIS A 49 3.78 1.18 1.57
N CYS A 50 2.46 1.17 1.73
CA CYS A 50 1.70 0.03 2.20
C CYS A 50 1.80 -1.17 1.26
N GLU A 51 1.88 -2.36 1.82
CA GLU A 51 1.74 -3.60 1.06
C GLU A 51 0.25 -3.90 0.85
N CYS A 52 -0.24 -3.56 -0.34
CA CYS A 52 -1.66 -3.68 -0.67
C CYS A 52 -2.09 -5.13 -0.93
N LEU A 53 -3.34 -5.45 -0.57
CA LEU A 53 -3.98 -6.67 -1.02
C LEU A 53 -4.16 -6.64 -2.55
N PRO A 54 -4.21 -7.79 -3.25
CA PRO A 54 -4.07 -7.86 -4.72
C PRO A 54 -5.03 -6.98 -5.55
N LYS A 55 -6.18 -6.59 -5.01
CA LYS A 55 -7.19 -5.77 -5.71
C LYS A 55 -6.96 -4.26 -5.58
N PHE A 56 -5.98 -3.85 -4.78
CA PHE A 56 -5.74 -2.46 -4.42
C PHE A 56 -4.32 -2.04 -4.74
N ILE A 57 -4.14 -0.74 -4.93
CA ILE A 57 -2.87 -0.10 -5.27
C ILE A 57 -2.83 1.33 -4.73
N GLY A 58 -1.66 1.96 -4.81
CA GLY A 58 -1.39 3.30 -4.30
C GLY A 58 -0.61 3.25 -3.00
N ILE A 59 0.02 4.37 -2.63
CA ILE A 59 0.89 4.44 -1.45
C ILE A 59 0.16 3.96 -0.19
N ASN A 60 -1.15 4.22 -0.12
CA ASN A 60 -2.00 3.93 1.03
C ASN A 60 -3.06 2.84 0.72
N CYS A 61 -2.95 2.13 -0.40
CA CYS A 61 -3.94 1.14 -0.87
C CYS A 61 -5.36 1.70 -1.07
N ASP A 62 -5.45 2.94 -1.56
CA ASP A 62 -6.68 3.71 -1.70
C ASP A 62 -7.35 3.60 -3.08
N ARG A 63 -6.68 2.97 -4.05
CA ARG A 63 -7.15 2.83 -5.44
C ARG A 63 -7.28 1.37 -5.85
N CYS A 64 -8.10 1.10 -6.86
CA CYS A 64 -8.20 -0.24 -7.44
C CYS A 64 -6.98 -0.52 -8.33
N ALA A 65 -6.46 -1.74 -8.22
CA ALA A 65 -5.43 -2.24 -9.13
C ALA A 65 -5.98 -2.36 -10.56
N PRO A 66 -5.14 -2.33 -11.60
CA PRO A 66 -5.55 -2.62 -12.98
C PRO A 66 -6.33 -3.96 -13.07
N GLY A 67 -7.41 -3.98 -13.85
CA GLY A 67 -8.36 -5.09 -13.90
C GLY A 67 -9.43 -5.09 -12.80
N TYR A 68 -9.44 -4.09 -11.91
CA TYR A 68 -10.48 -3.87 -10.91
C TYR A 68 -11.06 -2.45 -11.00
N TYR A 69 -12.34 -2.28 -10.64
CA TYR A 69 -13.07 -1.00 -10.73
C TYR A 69 -14.09 -0.82 -9.61
N SER A 70 -14.71 0.36 -9.54
CA SER A 70 -15.78 0.68 -8.57
C SER A 70 -15.32 0.63 -7.09
N PRO A 71 -14.48 1.58 -6.63
CA PRO A 71 -14.20 1.73 -5.20
C PRO A 71 -15.51 1.98 -4.40
N PRO A 72 -15.58 1.56 -3.12
CA PRO A 72 -14.48 1.06 -2.29
C PRO A 72 -14.17 -0.44 -2.43
N GLU A 73 -15.02 -1.22 -3.09
CA GLU A 73 -14.96 -2.69 -3.08
C GLU A 73 -14.04 -3.31 -4.16
N CYS A 74 -13.63 -2.54 -5.16
CA CYS A 74 -12.75 -2.97 -6.26
C CYS A 74 -13.17 -4.32 -6.87
N LYS A 75 -14.22 -4.28 -7.69
CA LYS A 75 -14.79 -5.44 -8.39
C LYS A 75 -13.94 -5.80 -9.60
N PRO A 76 -13.71 -7.10 -9.89
CA PRO A 76 -12.97 -7.52 -11.08
C PRO A 76 -13.74 -7.11 -12.33
N CYS A 77 -13.02 -6.67 -13.36
CA CYS A 77 -13.64 -6.36 -14.64
C CYS A 77 -14.10 -7.61 -15.39
N ASP A 78 -15.16 -7.43 -16.18
CA ASP A 78 -15.74 -8.48 -17.02
C ASP A 78 -15.20 -8.44 -18.47
N CYS A 79 -14.14 -7.66 -18.71
CA CYS A 79 -13.58 -7.45 -20.04
C CYS A 79 -12.67 -8.63 -20.44
N SER A 80 -12.92 -9.25 -21.60
CA SER A 80 -12.00 -10.25 -22.16
C SER A 80 -10.62 -9.62 -22.41
N VAL A 81 -9.57 -10.28 -21.91
CA VAL A 81 -8.16 -9.84 -22.00
C VAL A 81 -7.62 -9.78 -23.43
N ASP A 82 -8.34 -10.34 -24.41
CA ASP A 82 -7.91 -10.39 -25.81
C ASP A 82 -8.19 -9.08 -26.59
N GLY A 83 -8.83 -8.07 -25.99
CA GLY A 83 -9.31 -6.88 -26.71
C GLY A 83 -9.00 -5.49 -26.13
N THR A 84 -8.29 -5.37 -25.00
CA THR A 84 -8.07 -4.07 -24.35
C THR A 84 -6.59 -3.68 -24.29
N LEU A 85 -6.30 -2.44 -24.69
CA LEU A 85 -4.99 -1.83 -24.48
C LEU A 85 -4.84 -1.64 -22.96
N ASP A 86 -3.84 -2.31 -22.37
CA ASP A 86 -3.38 -2.08 -20.98
C ASP A 86 -4.25 -2.62 -19.82
N ARG A 87 -5.07 -3.66 -20.03
CA ARG A 87 -5.91 -4.31 -18.97
C ARG A 87 -6.75 -3.34 -18.12
N THR A 88 -6.94 -2.13 -18.64
CA THR A 88 -7.64 -1.04 -17.98
C THR A 88 -9.06 -1.05 -18.50
N CYS A 89 -9.99 -1.13 -17.58
CA CYS A 89 -11.40 -1.23 -17.91
C CYS A 89 -11.89 0.19 -18.16
N LEU A 90 -12.24 0.49 -19.41
CA LEU A 90 -12.93 1.73 -19.73
C LEU A 90 -14.30 1.62 -19.08
N VAL A 91 -14.51 2.39 -18.02
CA VAL A 91 -15.86 2.63 -17.51
C VAL A 91 -16.57 3.39 -18.61
N LEU A 92 -17.33 2.68 -19.46
CA LEU A 92 -18.24 3.34 -20.40
C LEU A 92 -19.28 4.05 -19.53
N TYR A 93 -19.11 5.35 -19.34
CA TYR A 93 -20.13 6.20 -18.76
C TYR A 93 -21.43 5.95 -19.56
N SER A 94 -22.41 5.29 -18.94
CA SER A 94 -23.80 5.32 -19.38
C SER A 94 -24.56 6.29 -18.50
#